data_AF-X1DI32-F1
#
_entry.id   AF-X1DI32-F1
#
_cell.length_a   1.000
_cell.length_b   1.000
_cell.length_c   1.000
_cell.angle_alpha   90.00
_cell.angle_beta   90.00
_cell.angle_gamma   90.00
#
_symmetry.space_group_name_H-M   'P 1'
#
loop_
_entity.id
_entity.type
_entity.pdbx_description
1 polymer ?
#
loop_
_entity_poly.entity_id
_entity_poly.type
_entity_poly.pdbx_seq_one_letter_code
_entity_poly.pdbx_strand_id
1 'polypeptide(L)' 'MGRVGLINSGGESGGNDLADAVKAAVINKRSGGMGLILGRKAFKKPTPEGIKILNAVQDVYLNKDITIA' A
#
# COMPACT_ATOMS: atom_id res chain seq x y z
N MET A 1 -16.06 -4.75 9.53
CA MET A 1 -15.80 -3.75 8.45
C MET A 1 -17.04 -2.88 8.29
N GLY A 2 -16.87 -1.60 7.97
CA GLY A 2 -17.98 -0.67 7.72
C GLY A 2 -18.74 -1.01 6.42
N ARG A 3 -19.88 -0.36 6.20
CA ARG A 3 -20.72 -0.59 5.00
C ARG A 3 -20.05 -0.19 3.68
N VAL A 4 -19.09 0.74 3.74
CA VAL A 4 -18.33 1.22 2.59
C VAL A 4 -16.85 1.04 2.88
N GLY A 5 -16.11 0.51 1.91
CA GLY A 5 -14.69 0.27 2.03
C GLY A 5 -13.87 1.56 2.10
N LEU A 6 -13.01 1.67 3.11
CA LEU A 6 -12.05 2.76 3.21
C LEU A 6 -10.77 2.41 2.43
N ILE A 7 -10.37 3.31 1.54
CA ILE A 7 -9.05 3.28 0.88
C ILE A 7 -8.28 4.55 1.27
N ASN A 8 -7.02 4.38 1.65
CA ASN A 8 -6.19 5.48 2.18
C ASN A 8 -5.10 5.92 1.19
N SER A 9 -4.60 7.15 1.33
CA SER A 9 -3.51 7.66 0.51
C SER A 9 -2.16 7.02 0.85
N GLY A 10 -1.36 6.72 -0.17
CA GLY A 10 0.02 6.25 -0.03
C GLY A 10 1.06 7.35 0.24
N GLY A 11 0.65 8.62 0.27
CA GLY A 11 1.50 9.74 0.72
C GLY A 11 2.48 10.32 -0.31
N GLU A 12 3.48 11.03 0.21
CA GLU A 12 4.60 11.66 -0.54
C GLU A 12 5.58 10.61 -1.06
N SER A 13 6.29 10.92 -2.16
CA SER A 13 7.41 10.11 -2.67
C SER A 13 8.73 10.61 -2.09
N GLY A 14 9.63 9.69 -1.74
CA GLY A 14 10.92 9.99 -1.13
C GLY A 14 11.98 8.91 -1.41
N GLY A 15 13.01 8.85 -0.55
CA GLY A 15 14.13 7.92 -0.73
C GLY A 15 13.81 6.44 -0.49
N ASN A 16 12.76 6.14 0.29
CA ASN A 16 12.47 4.78 0.76
C ASN A 16 11.03 4.31 0.40
N ASP A 17 10.58 4.64 -0.80
CA ASP A 17 9.17 4.49 -1.19
C ASP A 17 8.63 3.07 -1.12
N LEU A 18 9.46 2.06 -1.40
CA LEU A 18 9.04 0.66 -1.28
C LEU A 18 8.69 0.30 0.17
N ALA A 19 9.60 0.57 1.11
CA ALA A 19 9.38 0.23 2.52
C ALA A 19 8.23 1.05 3.12
N ASP A 20 8.14 2.33 2.78
CA ASP A 20 7.06 3.20 3.24
C ASP A 20 5.70 2.75 2.73
N ALA A 21 5.60 2.38 1.43
CA ALA A 21 4.36 1.91 0.83
C ALA A 21 3.89 0.59 1.47
N VAL A 22 4.81 -0.36 1.67
CA VAL A 22 4.52 -1.64 2.34
C VAL A 22 4.07 -1.39 3.78
N LYS A 23 4.81 -0.57 4.54
CA LYS A 23 4.45 -0.21 5.92
C LYS A 23 3.06 0.41 5.99
N ALA A 24 2.75 1.37 5.12
CA ALA A 24 1.45 2.01 5.05
C ALA A 24 0.33 1.02 4.68
N ALA A 25 0.58 0.11 3.73
CA ALA A 25 -0.38 -0.92 3.35
C ALA A 25 -0.68 -1.89 4.50
N VAL A 26 0.35 -2.33 5.24
CA VAL A 26 0.19 -3.24 6.39
C VAL A 26 -0.64 -2.58 7.47
N ILE A 27 -0.28 -1.34 7.85
CA ILE A 27 -1.03 -0.58 8.87
C ILE A 27 -2.47 -0.41 8.41
N ASN A 28 -2.70 0.03 7.17
CA ASN A 28 -4.04 0.26 6.65
C ASN A 28 -4.90 -1.00 6.67
N LYS A 29 -4.36 -2.12 6.18
CA LYS A 29 -5.08 -3.40 6.16
C LYS A 29 -5.42 -3.86 7.58
N ARG A 30 -4.45 -3.79 8.50
CA ARG A 30 -4.66 -4.15 9.91
C ARG A 30 -5.71 -3.27 10.60
N SER A 31 -5.87 -2.01 10.17
CA SER A 31 -6.94 -1.11 10.62
C SER A 31 -8.29 -1.33 9.91
N GLY A 32 -8.42 -2.34 9.04
CA GLY A 32 -9.65 -2.65 8.30
C GLY A 32 -9.84 -1.89 6.98
N GLY A 33 -8.80 -1.22 6.49
CA GLY A 33 -8.77 -0.61 5.16
C GLY A 33 -8.73 -1.65 4.04
N MET A 34 -9.36 -1.34 2.92
CA MET A 34 -9.58 -2.27 1.79
C MET A 34 -8.61 -2.05 0.62
N GLY A 35 -7.77 -1.02 0.68
CA GLY A 35 -6.83 -0.69 -0.39
C GLY A 35 -6.02 0.57 -0.09
N LEU A 36 -4.97 0.78 -0.86
CA LEU A 36 -4.08 1.94 -0.76
C LEU A 36 -4.01 2.65 -2.13
N ILE A 37 -4.29 3.96 -2.14
CA ILE A 37 -4.17 4.81 -3.32
C ILE A 37 -2.70 5.20 -3.48
N LEU A 38 -2.00 4.56 -4.42
CA LEU A 38 -0.56 4.73 -4.61
C LEU A 38 -0.26 5.46 -5.92
N GLY A 39 -0.14 6.79 -5.85
CA GLY A 39 0.27 7.63 -6.97
C GLY A 39 1.78 7.85 -6.98
N ARG A 40 2.21 8.98 -6.38
CA ARG A 40 3.58 9.51 -6.47
C ARG A 40 4.66 8.47 -6.18
N LYS A 41 4.49 7.64 -5.14
CA LYS A 41 5.48 6.61 -4.76
C LYS A 41 5.73 5.56 -5.86
N ALA A 42 4.74 5.22 -6.68
CA ALA A 42 4.90 4.27 -7.78
C ALA A 42 5.31 4.98 -9.09
N PHE A 43 4.65 6.09 -9.42
CA PHE A 43 4.76 6.72 -10.74
C PHE A 43 5.89 7.77 -10.86
N LYS A 44 6.52 8.19 -9.76
CA LYS A 44 7.73 9.03 -9.80
C LYS A 44 9.04 8.23 -9.79
N LYS A 45 8.96 6.90 -9.89
CA LYS A 45 10.11 5.99 -9.96
C LYS A 45 10.31 5.47 -11.38
N PRO A 46 11.52 5.00 -11.73
CA PRO A 46 11.71 4.20 -12.93
C PRO A 46 10.67 3.07 -12.99
N THR A 47 10.12 2.81 -14.18
CA THR A 47 9.01 1.85 -14.37
C THR A 47 9.22 0.51 -13.66
N PRO A 48 10.41 -0.15 -13.73
CA PRO A 48 10.63 -1.41 -13.02
C PRO A 48 10.49 -1.29 -11.49
N GLU A 49 10.93 -0.16 -10.92
CA GLU A 49 10.82 0.10 -9.49
C GLU A 49 9.38 0.42 -9.11
N GLY A 50 8.67 1.23 -9.91
CA GLY A 50 7.25 1.51 -9.71
C GLY A 50 6.39 0.25 -9.70
N ILE A 51 6.62 -0.66 -10.65
CA ILE A 51 5.96 -1.98 -10.71
C ILE A 51 6.25 -2.79 -9.45
N LYS A 52 7.50 -2.81 -8.99
CA LYS A 52 7.89 -3.51 -7.76
C LYS A 52 7.13 -2.98 -6.55
N ILE A 53 6.96 -1.66 -6.43
CA ILE A 53 6.22 -1.05 -5.32
C ILE A 53 4.73 -1.42 -5.39
N LEU A 54 4.12 -1.38 -6.59
CA LEU A 54 2.72 -1.77 -6.78
C LEU A 54 2.47 -3.23 -6.38
N ASN A 55 3.31 -4.14 -6.86
CA ASN A 55 3.20 -5.57 -6.54
C ASN A 55 3.37 -5.83 -5.05
N ALA A 56 4.36 -5.20 -4.40
CA ALA A 56 4.58 -5.37 -2.97
C ALA A 56 3.39 -4.90 -2.12
N VAL A 57 2.71 -3.83 -2.53
CA VAL A 57 1.46 -3.38 -1.87
C VAL A 57 0.32 -4.37 -2.12
N GLN A 58 0.19 -4.90 -3.33
CA GLN A 58 -0.80 -5.93 -3.64
C GLN A 58 -0.59 -7.21 -2.82
N ASP A 59 0.67 -7.64 -2.66
CA ASP A 59 1.05 -8.79 -1.83
C ASP A 59 0.57 -8.62 -0.39
N VAL A 60 0.65 -7.40 0.17
CA VAL A 60 0.10 -7.11 1.50
C VAL A 60 -1.41 -7.35 1.57
N TYR A 61 -2.19 -6.91 0.58
CA TYR A 61 -3.64 -7.12 0.57
C TYR A 61 -4.04 -8.56 0.28
N LEU A 62 -3.26 -9.29 -0.51
CA LEU A 62 -3.47 -10.72 -0.81
C LEU A 62 -3.00 -11.66 0.31
N ASN A 63 -2.05 -11.22 1.15
CA ASN A 63 -1.51 -12.04 2.24
C ASN A 63 -2.56 -12.29 3.35
N LYS A 64 -2.93 -13.56 3.56
CA LYS A 64 -3.97 -13.97 4.51
C LYS A 64 -3.55 -13.85 5.98
N ASP A 65 -2.25 -13.81 6.27
CA ASP A 65 -1.71 -13.70 7.62
C ASP A 65 -1.79 -12.28 8.17
N ILE A 66 -1.94 -11.27 7.29
CA ILE A 66 -2.15 -9.88 7.70
C ILE A 66 -3.64 -9.68 7.95
N THR A 67 -4.06 -9.99 9.17
CA THR A 67 -5.45 -9.83 9.63
C THR A 67 -5.70 -8.44 10.20
N ILE A 68 -6.99 -8.11 10.39
CA ILE A 68 -7.39 -6.99 11.23
C ILE A 68 -6.89 -7.26 12.67
N ALA A 69 -6.41 -6.19 13.33
CA ALA A 69 -5.93 -6.22 14.72
C ALA A 69 -7.09 -6.10 15.72
#